data_AF-A0A839DZ11-F1
#
_entry.id   AF-A0A839DZ11-F1
#
_cell.length_a   1.000
_cell.length_b   1.000
_cell.length_c   1.000
_cell.angle_alpha   90.00
_cell.angle_beta   90.00
_cell.angle_gamma   90.00
#
_symmetry.space_group_name_H-M   'P 1'
#
loop_
_entity.id
_entity.type
_entity.pdbx_description
1 polymer ?
#
loop_
_entity_poly.entity_id
_entity_poly.type
_entity_poly.pdbx_seq_one_letter_code
_entity_poly.pdbx_strand_id
1 'polypeptide(L)'
;MPTTTELDLLEYAVLAEKSGINRVPTIASYSNHGTAVTDVVAEFENAEQRCRRRRLINGSGRASDEVWDLLGIYPSTSVEFDPRFSAQEGTEVPASVSRTSRGAVRTIVDGDRVRLEELRAGEAIPALVSALPPVDPMRMQPLSIDLSALRAATAETDGEDQAAKPGGQEQPRRRGERTALVV
;
A
#
# COMPACT_ATOMS: atom_id res chain seq x y z
N MET A 1 -8.82 -14.76 -19.38
CA MET A 1 -8.10 -13.52 -19.01
C MET A 1 -8.40 -13.28 -17.55
N PRO A 2 -7.42 -12.97 -16.69
CA PRO A 2 -7.69 -12.59 -15.31
C PRO A 2 -8.60 -11.37 -15.29
N THR A 3 -9.55 -11.37 -14.37
CA THR A 3 -10.48 -10.25 -14.19
C THR A 3 -9.72 -9.11 -13.51
N THR A 4 -9.73 -7.92 -14.11
CA THR A 4 -9.06 -6.73 -13.59
C THR A 4 -10.09 -5.64 -13.33
N THR A 5 -10.11 -5.11 -12.11
CA THR A 5 -10.98 -4.01 -11.71
C THR A 5 -10.14 -2.85 -11.23
N GLU A 6 -10.23 -1.71 -11.90
CA GLU A 6 -9.57 -0.47 -11.49
C GLU A 6 -10.56 0.46 -10.78
N LEU A 7 -10.17 0.95 -9.62
CA LEU A 7 -11.00 1.76 -8.72
C LEU A 7 -10.22 3.00 -8.32
N ASP A 8 -10.92 4.10 -8.04
CA ASP A 8 -10.36 5.11 -7.14
C ASP A 8 -10.46 4.64 -5.67
N LEU A 9 -9.70 5.28 -4.78
CA LEU A 9 -9.63 4.89 -3.36
C LEU A 9 -11.01 4.96 -2.66
N LEU A 10 -11.85 5.93 -3.02
CA LEU A 10 -13.19 6.09 -2.44
C LEU A 10 -14.16 5.03 -3.00
N GLU A 11 -14.09 4.72 -4.29
CA GLU A 11 -14.82 3.60 -4.89
C GLU A 11 -14.43 2.28 -4.20
N TYR A 12 -13.14 2.06 -3.95
CA TYR A 12 -12.67 0.90 -3.20
C TYR A 12 -13.26 0.84 -1.79
N ALA A 13 -13.24 1.96 -1.05
CA ALA A 13 -13.80 2.05 0.30
C ALA A 13 -15.32 1.76 0.31
N VAL A 14 -16.06 2.37 -0.63
CA VAL A 14 -17.50 2.12 -0.80
C VAL A 14 -17.76 0.64 -1.11
N LEU A 15 -17.02 0.04 -2.02
CA LEU A 15 -17.22 -1.37 -2.39
C LEU A 15 -16.84 -2.33 -1.26
N ALA A 16 -15.82 -2.01 -0.46
CA ALA A 16 -15.48 -2.76 0.74
C ALA A 16 -16.65 -2.73 1.76
N GLU A 17 -17.23 -1.54 1.99
CA GLU A 17 -18.43 -1.39 2.83
C GLU A 17 -19.62 -2.18 2.27
N LYS A 18 -19.96 -2.02 0.98
CA LYS A 18 -21.10 -2.72 0.35
C LYS A 18 -20.90 -4.24 0.25
N SER A 19 -19.67 -4.72 0.34
CA SER A 19 -19.35 -6.15 0.40
C SER A 19 -19.37 -6.70 1.82
N GLY A 20 -19.50 -5.84 2.83
CA GLY A 20 -19.50 -6.23 4.25
C GLY A 20 -18.18 -6.81 4.73
N ILE A 21 -17.07 -6.50 4.04
CA ILE A 21 -15.75 -6.99 4.44
C ILE A 21 -15.20 -6.12 5.58
N ASN A 22 -14.63 -6.77 6.59
CA ASN A 22 -14.05 -6.11 7.76
C ASN A 22 -12.52 -6.18 7.79
N ARG A 23 -11.92 -6.74 6.75
CA ARG A 23 -10.48 -6.89 6.57
C ARG A 23 -10.13 -6.48 5.14
N VAL A 24 -9.15 -5.60 5.02
CA VAL A 24 -8.51 -5.20 3.76
C VAL A 24 -6.99 -5.28 3.93
N PRO A 25 -6.21 -5.47 2.86
CA PRO A 25 -4.76 -5.43 2.94
C PRO A 25 -4.26 -4.09 3.46
N THR A 26 -3.17 -4.09 4.23
CA THR A 26 -2.65 -2.85 4.85
C THR A 26 -2.27 -1.79 3.81
N ILE A 27 -1.75 -2.21 2.64
CA ILE A 27 -1.43 -1.29 1.54
C ILE A 27 -2.65 -0.50 1.02
N ALA A 28 -3.86 -1.06 1.17
CA ALA A 28 -5.12 -0.44 0.75
C ALA A 28 -5.83 0.26 1.92
N SER A 29 -5.26 0.20 3.13
CA SER A 29 -5.79 0.83 4.34
C SER A 29 -5.26 2.25 4.58
N TYR A 30 -4.34 2.73 3.74
CA TYR A 30 -3.64 4.00 3.92
C TYR A 30 -4.25 5.18 3.16
N SER A 31 -4.12 6.34 3.79
CA SER A 31 -5.04 7.46 3.81
C SER A 31 -4.51 8.67 3.03
N ASN A 32 -5.37 9.25 2.17
CA ASN A 32 -5.29 10.58 1.56
C ASN A 32 -3.88 11.20 1.53
N HIS A 33 -3.03 10.70 0.64
CA HIS A 33 -1.79 11.39 0.29
C HIS A 33 -2.11 12.61 -0.60
N GLY A 34 -2.51 13.71 0.04
CA GLY A 34 -2.35 15.06 -0.51
C GLY A 34 -3.61 15.90 -0.71
N THR A 35 -4.82 15.32 -0.74
CA THR A 35 -6.05 16.11 -0.97
C THR A 35 -6.85 16.26 0.32
N ALA A 36 -6.98 17.50 0.80
CA ALA A 36 -7.90 17.83 1.89
C ALA A 36 -9.34 17.65 1.40
N VAL A 37 -10.06 16.69 1.98
CA VAL A 37 -11.48 16.49 1.73
C VAL A 37 -12.27 17.39 2.68
N THR A 38 -12.93 18.41 2.13
CA THR A 38 -13.69 19.40 2.90
C THR A 38 -15.05 18.87 3.35
N ASP A 39 -15.66 17.99 2.55
CA ASP A 39 -16.93 17.32 2.84
C ASP A 39 -16.83 15.83 2.52
N VAL A 40 -16.52 15.03 3.55
CA VAL A 40 -16.31 13.59 3.42
C VAL A 40 -17.61 12.89 3.00
N VAL A 41 -18.76 13.33 3.50
CA VAL A 41 -20.04 12.68 3.23
C VAL A 41 -20.39 12.83 1.76
N ALA A 42 -20.29 14.05 1.22
CA ALA A 42 -20.57 14.31 -0.19
C ALA A 42 -19.63 13.53 -1.13
N GLU A 43 -18.35 13.39 -0.78
CA GLU A 43 -17.40 12.62 -1.59
C GLU A 43 -17.70 11.12 -1.61
N PHE A 44 -18.10 10.54 -0.47
CA PHE A 44 -18.54 9.14 -0.41
C PHE A 44 -19.84 8.91 -1.18
N GLU A 45 -20.82 9.81 -1.09
CA GLU A 45 -22.05 9.75 -1.89
C GLU A 45 -21.74 9.83 -3.39
N ASN A 46 -20.84 10.72 -3.80
CA ASN A 46 -20.37 10.84 -5.18
C ASN A 46 -19.68 9.56 -5.66
N ALA A 47 -18.84 8.94 -4.81
CA ALA A 47 -18.18 7.68 -5.10
C ALA A 47 -19.18 6.51 -5.24
N GLU A 48 -20.19 6.45 -4.37
CA GLU A 48 -21.26 5.46 -4.49
C GLU A 48 -22.06 5.64 -5.79
N GLN A 49 -22.35 6.87 -6.19
CA GLN A 49 -22.98 7.15 -7.48
C GLN A 49 -22.08 6.72 -8.65
N ARG A 50 -20.76 6.94 -8.59
CA ARG A 50 -19.81 6.44 -9.59
C ARG A 50 -19.87 4.91 -9.68
N CYS A 51 -19.81 4.21 -8.54
CA CYS A 51 -19.91 2.76 -8.47
C CYS A 51 -21.21 2.23 -9.11
N ARG A 52 -22.35 2.86 -8.83
CA ARG A 52 -23.64 2.51 -9.45
C ARG A 52 -23.65 2.75 -10.96
N ARG A 53 -23.13 3.90 -11.44
CA ARG A 53 -23.01 4.19 -12.89
C ARG A 53 -22.15 3.16 -13.61
N ARG A 54 -21.09 2.69 -12.95
CA ARG A 54 -20.18 1.66 -13.44
C ARG A 54 -20.70 0.23 -13.25
N ARG A 55 -21.88 0.06 -12.65
CA ARG A 55 -22.51 -1.23 -12.32
C ARG A 55 -21.68 -2.11 -11.36
N LEU A 56 -20.79 -1.50 -10.59
CA LEU A 56 -20.05 -2.15 -9.51
C LEU A 56 -20.92 -2.33 -8.26
N ILE A 57 -22.02 -1.58 -8.17
CA ILE A 57 -23.11 -1.78 -7.22
C ILE A 57 -24.36 -2.15 -8.00
N ASN A 58 -25.01 -3.25 -7.60
CA ASN A 58 -26.23 -3.75 -8.21
C ASN A 58 -27.48 -3.04 -7.69
N GLY A 59 -28.65 -3.32 -8.28
CA GLY A 59 -29.91 -2.69 -7.90
C GLY A 59 -30.37 -2.95 -6.46
N SER A 60 -29.78 -3.94 -5.77
CA SER A 60 -30.05 -4.20 -4.34
C SER A 60 -29.18 -3.36 -3.38
N GLY A 61 -28.30 -2.51 -3.93
CA GLY A 61 -27.36 -1.70 -3.15
C GLY A 61 -26.13 -2.46 -2.66
N ARG A 62 -25.91 -3.68 -3.16
CA ARG A 62 -24.73 -4.51 -2.85
C ARG A 62 -23.69 -4.40 -3.95
N ALA A 63 -22.44 -4.71 -3.63
CA ALA A 63 -21.41 -4.90 -4.66
C ALA A 63 -21.88 -5.95 -5.68
N SER A 64 -21.52 -5.76 -6.95
CA SER A 64 -21.73 -6.77 -8.00
C SER A 64 -21.00 -8.07 -7.66
N ASP A 65 -21.52 -9.21 -8.12
CA ASP A 65 -20.96 -10.53 -7.84
C ASP A 65 -19.45 -10.62 -8.16
N GLU A 66 -19.00 -10.03 -9.27
CA GLU A 66 -17.58 -9.96 -9.66
C GLU A 66 -16.70 -9.25 -8.61
N VAL A 67 -17.15 -8.08 -8.15
CA VAL A 67 -16.46 -7.32 -7.09
C VAL A 67 -16.54 -8.07 -5.77
N TRP A 68 -17.67 -8.69 -5.46
CA TRP A 68 -17.88 -9.45 -4.24
C TRP A 68 -16.96 -10.68 -4.18
N ASP A 69 -16.77 -11.38 -5.30
CA ASP A 69 -15.84 -12.52 -5.41
C ASP A 69 -14.38 -12.08 -5.20
N LEU A 70 -13.98 -10.94 -5.78
CA LEU A 70 -12.65 -10.36 -5.58
C LEU A 70 -12.40 -9.95 -4.13
N LEU A 71 -13.30 -9.16 -3.55
CA LEU A 71 -13.16 -8.62 -2.20
C LEU A 71 -13.39 -9.71 -1.12
N GLY A 72 -14.19 -10.72 -1.42
CA GLY A 72 -14.49 -11.87 -0.56
C GLY A 72 -13.27 -12.75 -0.24
N ILE A 73 -12.17 -12.57 -0.98
CA ILE A 73 -10.88 -13.20 -0.67
C ILE A 73 -10.27 -12.64 0.62
N TYR A 74 -10.42 -11.34 0.91
CA TYR A 74 -9.72 -10.71 2.02
C TYR A 74 -10.07 -11.28 3.41
N PRO A 75 -11.37 -11.48 3.76
CA PRO A 75 -11.72 -12.05 5.07
C PRO A 75 -11.28 -13.51 5.24
N SER A 76 -11.09 -14.24 4.14
CA SER A 76 -10.72 -15.67 4.12
C SER A 76 -9.25 -15.90 3.80
N THR A 77 -8.45 -14.82 3.78
CA THR A 77 -7.03 -14.87 3.42
C THR A 77 -6.24 -15.68 4.44
N SER A 78 -5.57 -16.72 3.92
CA SER A 78 -4.70 -17.61 4.69
C SER A 78 -3.25 -17.14 4.72
N VAL A 79 -2.81 -16.47 3.65
CA VAL A 79 -1.46 -15.94 3.47
C VAL A 79 -1.57 -14.62 2.74
N GLU A 80 -0.87 -13.61 3.25
CA GLU A 80 -0.75 -12.31 2.62
C GLU A 80 0.73 -12.01 2.37
N PHE A 81 1.05 -11.62 1.15
CA PHE A 81 2.36 -11.12 0.78
C PHE A 81 2.24 -9.60 0.58
N ASP A 82 2.97 -8.81 1.35
CA ASP A 82 2.99 -7.34 1.29
C ASP A 82 4.42 -6.84 1.02
N PRO A 83 4.86 -6.81 -0.23
CA PRO A 83 6.12 -6.22 -0.61
C PRO A 83 6.02 -4.70 -0.64
N ARG A 84 6.99 -4.06 0.00
CA ARG A 84 7.27 -2.64 -0.20
C ARG A 84 8.41 -2.52 -1.20
N PHE A 85 8.06 -2.32 -2.45
CA PHE A 85 9.03 -2.10 -3.51
C PHE A 85 9.35 -0.62 -3.63
N SER A 86 10.62 -0.27 -3.71
CA SER A 86 11.08 1.10 -3.96
C SER A 86 12.28 1.03 -4.91
N ALA A 87 12.17 1.67 -6.08
CA ALA A 87 13.29 1.76 -7.02
C ALA A 87 14.21 2.95 -6.68
N GLN A 88 13.63 4.01 -6.13
CA GLN A 88 14.26 5.25 -5.65
C GLN A 88 13.39 5.80 -4.51
N GLU A 89 13.98 6.56 -3.59
CA GLU A 89 13.22 7.26 -2.54
C GLU A 89 12.04 8.04 -3.16
N GLY A 90 10.82 7.80 -2.65
CA GLY A 90 9.59 8.40 -3.18
C GLY A 90 8.93 7.70 -4.38
N THR A 91 9.47 6.56 -4.86
CA THR A 91 8.87 5.76 -5.97
C THR A 91 8.37 4.39 -5.49
N GLU A 92 7.73 4.39 -4.33
CA GLU A 92 7.21 3.15 -3.77
C GLU A 92 6.05 2.62 -4.63
N VAL A 93 6.04 1.31 -4.90
CA VAL A 93 4.90 0.62 -5.53
C VAL A 93 4.25 -0.28 -4.46
N PRO A 94 3.23 0.22 -3.75
CA PRO A 94 2.48 -0.59 -2.80
C PRO A 94 1.69 -1.67 -3.56
N ALA A 95 2.09 -2.92 -3.38
CA ALA A 95 1.40 -4.07 -3.93
C ALA A 95 1.26 -5.16 -2.87
N SER A 96 0.17 -5.92 -2.92
CA SER A 96 0.00 -7.09 -2.09
C SER A 96 -0.69 -8.21 -2.84
N VAL A 97 -0.51 -9.43 -2.37
CA VAL A 97 -1.25 -10.59 -2.83
C VAL A 97 -1.85 -11.30 -1.62
N SER A 98 -3.18 -11.30 -1.55
CA SER A 98 -3.95 -12.02 -0.54
C SER A 98 -4.44 -13.34 -1.13
N ARG A 99 -4.11 -14.47 -0.48
CA ARG A 99 -4.36 -15.82 -1.00
C ARG A 99 -5.23 -16.67 -0.07
N THR A 100 -6.18 -17.39 -0.67
CA THR A 100 -6.92 -18.51 -0.07
C THR A 100 -6.53 -19.84 -0.74
N SER A 101 -7.11 -20.95 -0.31
CA SER A 101 -6.94 -22.24 -1.00
C SER A 101 -7.61 -22.31 -2.37
N ARG A 102 -8.56 -21.40 -2.65
CA ARG A 102 -9.40 -21.42 -3.87
C ARG A 102 -9.01 -20.35 -4.89
N GLY A 103 -8.34 -19.28 -4.46
CA GLY A 103 -7.97 -18.16 -5.32
C GLY A 103 -7.04 -17.18 -4.63
N ALA A 104 -6.61 -16.17 -5.36
CA ALA A 104 -5.85 -15.06 -4.83
C ALA A 104 -6.31 -13.75 -5.49
N VAL A 105 -6.08 -12.65 -4.80
CA VAL A 105 -6.26 -11.30 -5.36
C VAL A 105 -4.96 -10.55 -5.21
N ARG A 106 -4.52 -9.91 -6.29
CA ARG A 106 -3.45 -8.91 -6.25
C ARG A 106 -4.08 -7.54 -6.13
N THR A 107 -3.56 -6.77 -5.20
CA THR A 107 -3.96 -5.39 -4.95
C THR A 107 -2.75 -4.52 -5.24
N ILE A 108 -2.88 -3.55 -6.14
CA ILE A 108 -1.83 -2.56 -6.43
C ILE A 108 -2.43 -1.19 -6.17
N VAL A 109 -1.71 -0.36 -5.43
CA VAL A 109 -2.10 1.02 -5.14
C VAL A 109 -1.11 1.96 -5.82
N ASP A 110 -1.62 2.87 -6.64
CA ASP A 110 -0.83 3.90 -7.32
C ASP A 110 -1.55 5.24 -7.18
N GLY A 111 -1.04 6.11 -6.30
CA GLY A 111 -1.69 7.36 -5.93
C GLY A 111 -3.10 7.14 -5.37
N ASP A 112 -4.11 7.64 -6.08
CA ASP A 112 -5.53 7.49 -5.74
C ASP A 112 -6.20 6.26 -6.38
N ARG A 113 -5.43 5.43 -7.10
CA ARG A 113 -5.94 4.25 -7.81
C ARG A 113 -5.64 2.96 -7.09
N VAL A 114 -6.63 2.09 -7.08
CA VAL A 114 -6.54 0.71 -6.60
C VAL A 114 -6.87 -0.21 -7.75
N ARG A 115 -5.91 -1.04 -8.15
CA ARG A 115 -6.12 -2.11 -9.13
C ARG A 115 -6.24 -3.45 -8.41
N LEU A 116 -7.33 -4.15 -8.67
CA LEU A 116 -7.61 -5.49 -8.18
C LEU A 116 -7.51 -6.48 -9.34
N GLU A 117 -6.78 -7.56 -9.13
CA GLU A 117 -6.62 -8.60 -10.15
C GLU A 117 -6.86 -9.97 -9.55
N GLU A 118 -7.78 -10.71 -10.15
CA GLU A 118 -8.03 -12.11 -9.80
C GLU A 118 -6.87 -12.98 -10.28
N LEU A 119 -6.42 -13.87 -9.40
CA LEU A 119 -5.33 -14.80 -9.65
C LEU A 119 -5.71 -16.21 -9.21
N ARG A 120 -5.09 -17.20 -9.85
CA ARG A 120 -5.12 -18.56 -9.31
C ARG A 120 -4.25 -18.62 -8.06
N ALA A 121 -4.60 -19.47 -7.09
CA ALA A 121 -3.85 -19.59 -5.84
C ALA A 121 -2.35 -19.94 -6.04
N GLY A 122 -2.02 -20.69 -7.10
CA GLY A 122 -0.63 -21.05 -7.46
C GLY A 122 0.19 -19.90 -8.07
N GLU A 123 -0.45 -18.80 -8.48
CA GLU A 123 0.18 -17.68 -9.18
C GLU A 123 0.62 -16.55 -8.23
N ALA A 124 0.41 -16.70 -6.93
CA ALA A 124 0.61 -15.63 -5.95
C ALA A 124 2.03 -15.03 -5.96
N ILE A 125 3.08 -15.86 -5.96
CA ILE A 125 4.47 -15.39 -5.96
C ILE A 125 4.87 -14.77 -7.32
N PRO A 126 4.63 -15.43 -8.47
CA PRO A 126 4.88 -14.80 -9.77
C PRO A 126 4.13 -13.47 -9.96
N ALA A 127 2.89 -13.40 -9.51
CA ALA A 127 2.08 -12.18 -9.58
C ALA A 127 2.67 -11.05 -8.74
N LEU A 128 3.26 -11.38 -7.59
CA LEU A 128 3.97 -10.41 -6.75
C LEU A 128 5.14 -9.77 -7.48
N VAL A 129 5.98 -10.61 -8.11
CA VAL A 129 7.17 -10.14 -8.84
C VAL A 129 6.75 -9.30 -10.06
N SER A 130 5.68 -9.67 -10.75
CA SER A 130 5.19 -8.91 -11.91
C SER A 130 4.55 -7.55 -11.56
N ALA A 131 4.39 -7.21 -10.28
CA ALA A 131 4.04 -5.84 -9.88
C ALA A 131 5.24 -4.89 -10.02
N LEU A 132 6.47 -5.42 -10.10
CA LEU A 132 7.67 -4.64 -10.34
C LEU A 132 7.83 -4.26 -11.81
N PRO A 133 8.49 -3.13 -12.11
CA PRO A 133 9.00 -2.87 -13.45
C PRO A 133 9.83 -4.06 -13.96
N PRO A 134 9.78 -4.38 -15.27
CA PRO A 134 10.63 -5.42 -15.82
C PRO A 134 12.09 -5.01 -15.68
N VAL A 135 12.88 -5.86 -15.03
CA VAL A 135 14.34 -5.70 -14.90
C VAL A 135 15.00 -6.98 -15.36
N ASP A 136 16.04 -6.84 -16.19
CA ASP A 136 16.85 -7.98 -16.58
C ASP A 136 17.59 -8.55 -15.35
N PRO A 137 17.48 -9.86 -15.08
CA PRO A 137 18.21 -10.46 -13.96
C PRO A 137 19.69 -10.18 -14.07
N MET A 138 20.28 -9.64 -13.00
CA MET A 138 21.70 -9.38 -12.95
C MET A 138 22.47 -10.71 -13.05
N ARG A 139 23.38 -10.80 -14.02
CA ARG A 139 24.25 -11.97 -14.17
C ARG A 139 25.42 -11.86 -13.20
N MET A 140 25.27 -12.43 -12.02
CA MET A 140 26.33 -12.53 -11.02
C MET A 140 26.43 -13.94 -10.44
N GLN A 141 27.56 -14.28 -9.84
CA GLN A 141 27.65 -15.50 -9.03
C GLN A 141 26.82 -15.32 -7.74
N PRO A 142 26.14 -16.37 -7.26
CA PRO A 142 25.47 -16.33 -5.97
C PRO A 142 26.46 -15.96 -4.87
N LEU A 143 26.10 -14.96 -4.06
CA LEU A 143 26.88 -14.53 -2.92
C LEU A 143 26.10 -14.87 -1.64
N SER A 144 26.76 -15.50 -0.68
CA SER A 144 26.24 -15.64 0.68
C SER A 144 26.99 -14.66 1.58
N ILE A 145 26.27 -13.71 2.17
CA ILE A 145 26.83 -12.71 3.08
C ILE A 145 26.38 -13.03 4.49
N ASP A 146 27.31 -12.97 5.45
CA ASP A 146 26.96 -12.94 6.86
C ASP A 146 26.29 -11.60 7.21
N LEU A 147 25.02 -11.65 7.59
CA LEU A 147 24.24 -10.47 7.94
C LEU A 147 24.84 -9.68 9.11
N SER A 148 25.57 -10.35 10.02
CA SER A 148 26.22 -9.67 11.14
C SER A 148 27.38 -8.79 10.66
N ALA A 149 28.21 -9.31 9.75
CA ALA A 149 29.32 -8.57 9.14
C ALA A 149 28.82 -7.42 8.25
N LEU A 150 27.75 -7.64 7.47
CA LEU A 150 27.16 -6.59 6.64
C LEU A 150 26.64 -5.41 7.48
N ARG A 151 25.93 -5.70 8.56
CA ARG A 151 25.41 -4.67 9.47
C ARG A 151 26.50 -3.86 10.15
N ALA A 152 27.59 -4.52 10.57
CA ALA A 152 28.74 -3.84 11.14
C ALA A 152 29.40 -2.88 10.13
N ALA A 153 29.61 -3.34 8.89
CA ALA A 153 30.19 -2.53 7.83
C ALA A 153 29.30 -1.30 7.48
N THR A 154 27.97 -1.45 7.44
CA THR A 154 27.07 -0.31 7.17
C THR A 154 27.02 0.70 8.32
N ALA A 155 27.16 0.24 9.56
CA ALA A 155 27.16 1.11 10.74
C ALA A 155 28.44 1.97 10.83
N GLU A 156 29.56 1.49 10.29
CA GLU A 156 30.81 2.25 10.22
C GLU A 156 30.73 3.40 9.21
N THR A 157 30.03 3.22 8.08
CA THR A 157 29.81 4.30 7.09
C THR A 157 28.91 5.44 7.59
N ASP A 158 27.91 5.18 8.44
CA ASP A 158 27.08 6.24 9.04
C ASP A 158 27.84 7.04 10.12
N GLY A 159 28.93 6.49 10.65
CA GLY A 159 29.79 7.12 11.65
C GLY A 159 30.77 8.13 11.07
N GLU A 160 31.20 7.97 9.81
CA GLU A 160 32.18 8.86 9.17
C GLU A 160 31.55 10.19 8.71
N ASP A 161 30.27 10.20 8.32
CA ASP A 161 29.56 11.44 7.92
C ASP A 161 29.21 12.36 9.10
N GLN A 162 29.26 11.87 10.34
CA GLN A 162 29.08 12.70 11.54
C GLN A 162 30.39 13.36 12.02
N ALA A 163 31.56 12.90 11.57
CA ALA A 163 32.85 13.44 11.99
C ALA A 163 33.27 14.72 11.23
N ALA A 164 32.52 15.14 10.19
CA ALA A 164 32.87 16.27 9.32
C ALA A 164 32.14 17.60 9.65
N LYS A 165 31.55 17.76 10.85
CA LYS A 165 31.09 19.09 11.32
C LYS A 165 32.10 19.70 12.31
N PRO A 166 32.94 20.66 11.90
CA PRO A 166 33.77 21.42 12.83
C PRO A 166 32.90 22.35 13.69
N GLY A 167 33.26 22.45 14.96
CA GLY A 167 32.43 22.99 16.04
C GLY A 167 31.88 24.41 15.85
N GLY A 168 30.62 24.57 16.24
CA GLY A 168 30.02 25.85 16.61
C GLY A 168 29.75 25.85 18.11
N GLN A 169 30.43 26.75 18.81
CA GLN A 169 30.43 26.93 20.25
C GLN A 169 29.02 27.03 20.87
N GLU A 170 28.86 26.41 22.03
CA GLU A 170 27.77 26.67 22.99
C GLU A 170 27.63 28.17 23.28
N GLN A 171 26.41 28.69 23.15
CA GLN A 171 25.97 29.85 23.93
C GLN A 171 24.74 29.46 24.75
N PRO A 172 24.75 29.62 26.08
CA PRO A 172 23.63 29.25 26.92
C PRO A 172 22.52 30.28 26.75
N ARG A 173 21.41 29.92 26.10
CA ARG A 173 20.21 30.76 26.07
C ARG A 173 19.42 30.59 27.35
N ARG A 174 19.25 31.73 28.01
CA ARG A 174 18.57 31.93 29.28
C ARG A 174 17.11 31.43 29.23
N ARG A 175 16.76 30.80 30.34
CA ARG A 175 15.41 30.46 30.81
C ARG A 175 14.49 31.68 30.74
N GLY A 176 13.39 31.57 30.00
CA GLY A 176 12.31 32.54 29.93
C GLY A 176 10.98 31.81 29.83
N GLU A 177 10.08 32.14 30.74
CA GLU A 177 8.84 31.45 31.08
C GLU A 177 7.69 31.63 30.05
N ARG A 178 6.67 30.75 30.18
CA ARG A 178 5.25 30.90 29.77
C ARG A 178 5.00 30.93 28.25
N THR A 179 4.08 30.13 27.69
CA THR A 179 2.65 30.04 28.03
C THR A 179 2.06 28.81 27.32
N ALA A 180 1.26 28.02 28.03
CA ALA A 180 0.32 27.08 27.44
C ALA A 180 -1.02 27.81 27.18
N LEU A 181 -1.60 27.71 25.98
CA LEU A 181 -3.05 27.57 25.77
C LEU A 181 -3.46 27.44 24.27
N VAL A 182 -4.52 26.63 24.06
CA VAL A 182 -5.56 26.56 22.98
C VAL A 182 -5.13 26.26 21.53
N VAL A 183 -5.83 25.41 20.76
CA VAL A 183 -7.22 24.88 20.79
C VAL A 183 -7.24 23.39 20.50
#